data_AF-A0A2K4FXW3-F1
#
_entry.id   AF-A0A2K4FXW3-F1
#
_cell.length_a   1.000
_cell.length_b   1.000
_cell.length_c   1.000
_cell.angle_alpha   90.00
_cell.angle_beta   90.00
_cell.angle_gamma   90.00
#
_symmetry.space_group_name_H-M   'P 1'
#
loop_
_entity.id
_entity.type
_entity.pdbx_description
1 polymer ?
#
loop_
_entity_poly.entity_id
_entity_poly.type
_entity_poly.pdbx_seq_one_letter_code
_entity_poly.pdbx_strand_id
1 'polypeptide(L)'
;MPRGSKDKYTSEQKRKAAHIEQSYEKKGVSENEAEARAWATVNKQSGGGERSGGSGKTKPAEQKKTDRKESARRAAKTREGHPRSSKASHGTQTVDSLMKEARAKNIPGRSKMRKQELVEALRKAG
;
A
#
# COMPACT_ATOMS: atom_id res chain seq x y z
N MET A 1 4.07 11.29 10.75
CA MET A 1 4.71 11.83 9.52
C MET A 1 3.84 12.95 8.96
N PRO A 2 4.41 14.14 8.76
CA PRO A 2 4.33 14.73 7.43
C PRO A 2 5.75 15.05 6.96
N ARG A 3 6.17 14.54 5.80
CA ARG A 3 7.40 15.06 5.15
C ARG A 3 7.05 15.79 3.86
N GLY A 4 6.01 16.59 3.90
CA GLY A 4 5.58 17.39 2.77
C GLY A 4 4.34 18.19 3.09
N SER A 5 4.21 19.35 2.45
CA SER A 5 3.00 20.15 2.57
C SER A 5 1.78 19.35 2.09
N LYS A 6 0.67 19.47 2.84
CA LYS A 6 -0.62 18.89 2.46
C LYS A 6 -1.29 19.62 1.28
N ASP A 7 -0.62 20.60 0.68
CA ASP A 7 -1.13 21.39 -0.44
C ASP A 7 -1.45 20.54 -1.66
N LYS A 8 -0.76 19.41 -1.85
CA LYS A 8 -0.99 18.47 -2.94
C LYS A 8 -2.24 17.59 -2.75
N TYR A 9 -2.93 17.68 -1.62
CA TYR A 9 -4.14 16.90 -1.32
C TYR A 9 -5.41 17.70 -1.55
N THR A 10 -6.38 17.11 -2.24
CA THR A 10 -7.68 17.74 -2.48
C THR A 10 -8.43 18.00 -1.17
N SER A 11 -9.40 18.92 -1.20
CA SER A 11 -10.30 19.17 -0.06
C SER A 11 -11.03 17.89 0.36
N GLU A 12 -11.42 17.04 -0.59
CA GLU A 12 -12.02 15.74 -0.32
C GLU A 12 -11.09 14.81 0.45
N GLN A 13 -9.82 14.72 0.06
CA GLN A 13 -8.84 13.90 0.76
C GLN A 13 -8.63 14.39 2.20
N LYS A 14 -8.56 15.71 2.40
CA LYS A 14 -8.48 16.32 3.74
C LYS A 14 -9.69 15.98 4.61
N ARG A 15 -10.91 16.09 4.08
CA ARG A 15 -12.15 15.71 4.81
C ARG A 15 -12.19 14.23 5.17
N LYS A 16 -11.79 13.35 4.23
CA LYS A 16 -11.70 11.91 4.48
C LYS A 16 -10.70 11.58 5.58
N ALA A 17 -9.53 12.23 5.57
CA ALA A 17 -8.52 12.05 6.61
C ALA A 17 -9.08 12.46 7.98
N ALA A 18 -9.64 13.67 8.09
CA ALA A 18 -10.23 14.17 9.34
C ALA A 18 -11.32 13.23 9.89
N HIS A 19 -12.19 12.68 9.04
CA HIS A 19 -13.22 11.74 9.48
C HIS A 19 -12.62 10.41 10.01
N ILE A 20 -11.54 9.92 9.40
CA ILE A 20 -10.87 8.69 9.86
C ILE A 20 -10.11 8.94 11.16
N GLU A 21 -9.44 10.08 11.27
CA GLU A 21 -8.73 10.54 12.46
C GLU A 21 -9.67 10.61 13.67
N GLN A 22 -10.79 11.31 13.54
CA GLN A 22 -11.83 11.38 14.57
C GLN A 22 -12.32 9.98 14.99
N SER A 23 -12.39 9.02 14.07
CA SER A 23 -12.77 7.64 14.39
C SER A 23 -11.72 6.92 15.24
N TYR A 24 -10.43 7.21 15.06
CA TYR A 24 -9.35 6.64 15.87
C TYR A 24 -9.22 7.33 17.23
N GLU A 25 -9.39 8.65 17.30
CA GLU A 25 -9.43 9.40 18.57
C GLU A 25 -10.55 8.91 19.47
N LYS A 26 -11.75 8.69 18.91
CA LYS A 26 -12.88 8.07 19.62
C LYS A 26 -12.58 6.66 20.16
N LYS A 27 -11.57 5.98 19.60
CA LYS A 27 -11.08 4.67 20.06
C LYS A 27 -9.92 4.78 21.05
N GLY A 28 -9.59 6.00 21.50
CA GLY A 28 -8.53 6.26 22.47
C GLY A 28 -7.12 6.33 21.89
N VAL A 29 -6.97 6.41 20.56
CA VAL A 29 -5.66 6.63 19.92
C VAL A 29 -5.28 8.10 20.05
N SER A 30 -4.03 8.40 20.39
CA SER A 30 -3.55 9.80 20.44
C SER A 30 -3.73 10.52 19.10
N GLU A 31 -4.02 11.82 19.14
CA GLU A 31 -4.25 12.67 17.95
C GLU A 31 -3.16 12.48 16.89
N ASN A 32 -1.89 12.59 17.27
CA ASN A 32 -0.75 12.43 16.35
C ASN A 32 -0.73 11.05 15.66
N GLU A 33 -1.11 9.99 16.36
CA GLU A 33 -1.16 8.65 15.80
C GLU A 33 -2.43 8.43 14.96
N ALA A 34 -3.56 8.96 15.40
CA ALA A 34 -4.82 8.94 14.67
C ALA A 34 -4.67 9.66 13.32
N GLU A 35 -4.06 10.85 13.33
CA GLU A 35 -3.72 11.63 12.14
C GLU A 35 -2.85 10.82 11.19
N ALA A 36 -1.76 10.23 11.71
CA ALA A 36 -0.84 9.44 10.90
C ALA A 36 -1.52 8.23 10.26
N ARG A 37 -2.37 7.52 11.00
CA ARG A 37 -3.16 6.38 10.52
C ARG A 37 -4.19 6.82 9.47
N ALA A 38 -4.83 7.97 9.67
CA ALA A 38 -5.79 8.53 8.74
C ALA A 38 -5.17 8.90 7.39
N TRP A 39 -4.08 9.67 7.41
CA TRP A 39 -3.37 10.04 6.19
C TRP A 39 -2.75 8.83 5.48
N ALA A 40 -2.23 7.85 6.21
CA ALA A 40 -1.78 6.59 5.64
C ALA A 40 -2.90 5.86 4.90
N THR A 41 -4.11 5.85 5.46
CA THR A 41 -5.29 5.24 4.84
C THR A 41 -5.70 5.96 3.56
N VAL A 42 -5.82 7.29 3.58
CA VAL A 42 -6.16 8.08 2.39
C VAL A 42 -5.11 7.91 1.29
N ASN A 43 -3.83 7.99 1.63
CA ASN A 43 -2.73 7.79 0.70
C ASN A 43 -2.75 6.39 0.07
N LYS A 44 -3.14 5.38 0.85
CA LYS A 44 -3.26 4.02 0.36
C LYS A 44 -4.39 3.88 -0.65
N GLN A 45 -5.49 4.62 -0.47
CA GLN A 45 -6.65 4.58 -1.37
C GLN A 45 -6.46 5.41 -2.64
N SER A 46 -5.84 6.58 -2.55
CA SER A 46 -5.65 7.50 -3.67
C SER A 46 -4.30 7.31 -4.38
N GLY A 47 -3.36 6.62 -3.74
CA GLY A 47 -1.98 6.51 -4.20
C GLY A 47 -1.13 7.76 -3.93
N GLY A 48 -1.64 8.73 -3.14
CA GLY A 48 -0.99 9.99 -2.77
C GLY A 48 -1.87 11.22 -3.04
N GLY A 49 -1.29 12.42 -2.91
CA GLY A 49 -1.98 13.68 -3.24
C GLY A 49 -2.50 13.69 -4.68
N GLU A 50 -3.75 14.15 -4.87
CA GLU A 50 -4.45 14.13 -6.18
C GLU A 50 -4.40 15.46 -6.93
N ARG A 51 -3.77 16.51 -6.37
CA ARG A 51 -3.49 17.76 -7.09
C ARG A 51 -2.25 17.64 -7.97
N SER A 52 -1.97 18.69 -8.75
CA SER A 52 -0.79 18.76 -9.62
C SER A 52 0.49 18.49 -8.82
N GLY A 53 1.42 17.74 -9.42
CA GLY A 53 2.66 17.32 -8.78
C GLY A 53 2.49 16.31 -7.63
N GLY A 54 1.29 15.75 -7.43
CA GLY A 54 1.01 14.67 -6.48
C GLY A 54 0.99 13.29 -7.13
N SER A 55 1.51 12.28 -6.44
CA SER A 55 1.65 10.91 -6.96
C SER A 55 0.32 10.19 -7.23
N GLY A 56 -0.79 10.70 -6.69
CA GLY A 56 -2.14 10.15 -6.92
C GLY A 56 -2.82 10.69 -8.17
N LYS A 57 -2.32 11.80 -8.74
CA LYS A 57 -2.89 12.45 -9.94
C LYS A 57 -2.71 11.62 -11.20
N THR A 58 -1.53 11.03 -11.38
CA THR A 58 -1.16 10.26 -12.59
C THR A 58 -1.49 8.77 -12.47
N LYS A 59 -1.94 8.31 -11.30
CA LYS A 59 -2.31 6.91 -11.09
C LYS A 59 -3.72 6.65 -11.64
N PRO A 60 -3.91 5.72 -12.59
CA PRO A 60 -5.23 5.36 -13.09
C PRO A 60 -6.12 4.78 -11.99
N ALA A 61 -7.44 4.96 -12.12
CA ALA A 61 -8.41 4.45 -11.16
C ALA A 61 -8.34 2.92 -10.99
N GLU A 62 -8.15 2.18 -12.09
CA GLU A 62 -7.98 0.72 -12.05
C GLU A 62 -6.71 0.31 -11.30
N GLN A 63 -5.61 1.06 -11.42
CA GLN A 63 -4.41 0.79 -10.64
C GLN A 63 -4.64 1.03 -9.14
N LYS A 64 -5.35 2.12 -8.77
CA LYS A 64 -5.73 2.37 -7.37
C LYS A 64 -6.58 1.23 -6.81
N LYS A 65 -7.50 0.69 -7.61
CA LYS A 65 -8.37 -0.43 -7.24
C LYS A 65 -7.60 -1.74 -7.06
N THR A 66 -6.68 -2.07 -7.97
CA THR A 66 -5.83 -3.26 -7.86
C THR A 66 -4.92 -3.19 -6.64
N ASP A 67 -4.27 -2.05 -6.39
CA ASP A 67 -3.43 -1.81 -5.21
C ASP A 67 -4.23 -1.99 -3.90
N ARG A 68 -5.50 -1.53 -3.87
CA ARG A 68 -6.42 -1.72 -2.74
C ARG A 68 -6.75 -3.19 -2.51
N LYS A 69 -7.13 -3.91 -3.58
CA LYS A 69 -7.49 -5.34 -3.52
C LYS A 69 -6.31 -6.18 -3.05
N GLU A 70 -5.11 -5.88 -3.54
CA GLU A 70 -3.91 -6.60 -3.13
C GLU A 70 -3.56 -6.35 -1.66
N SER A 71 -3.72 -5.11 -1.20
CA SER A 71 -3.46 -4.76 0.19
C SER A 71 -4.43 -5.47 1.14
N ALA A 72 -5.71 -5.59 0.74
CA ALA A 72 -6.70 -6.37 1.48
C ALA A 72 -6.33 -7.86 1.55
N ARG A 73 -5.88 -8.46 0.43
CA ARG A 73 -5.40 -9.85 0.40
C ARG A 73 -4.22 -10.08 1.35
N ARG A 74 -3.23 -9.18 1.36
CA ARG A 74 -2.10 -9.26 2.28
C ARG A 74 -2.55 -9.16 3.74
N ALA A 75 -3.45 -8.22 4.05
CA ALA A 75 -3.98 -8.05 5.40
C ALA A 75 -4.74 -9.29 5.87
N ALA A 76 -5.51 -9.94 4.99
CA ALA A 76 -6.18 -11.20 5.30
C ALA A 76 -5.15 -12.30 5.65
N LYS A 77 -4.09 -12.47 4.85
CA LYS A 77 -3.04 -13.45 5.15
C LYS A 77 -2.29 -13.16 6.44
N THR A 78 -2.07 -11.89 6.78
CA THR A 78 -1.49 -11.53 8.08
C THR A 78 -2.41 -11.90 9.25
N ARG A 79 -3.74 -11.78 9.10
CA ARG A 79 -4.69 -12.23 10.12
C ARG A 79 -4.72 -13.76 10.28
N GLU A 80 -4.43 -14.50 9.21
CA GLU A 80 -4.24 -15.95 9.25
C GLU A 80 -2.88 -16.38 9.84
N GLY A 81 -2.07 -15.44 10.36
CA GLY A 81 -0.76 -15.74 10.95
C GLY A 81 0.37 -15.90 9.93
N HIS A 82 0.13 -15.67 8.64
CA HIS A 82 1.16 -15.75 7.63
C HIS A 82 1.94 -14.45 7.50
N PRO A 83 3.28 -14.46 7.69
CA PRO A 83 4.09 -13.25 7.56
C PRO A 83 4.11 -12.77 6.10
N ARG A 84 4.44 -11.49 5.90
CA ARG A 84 4.42 -10.84 4.59
C ARG A 84 5.34 -11.51 3.56
N SER A 85 6.46 -12.07 4.00
CA SER A 85 7.44 -12.79 3.19
C SER A 85 7.12 -14.27 2.98
N SER A 86 6.03 -14.77 3.57
CA SER A 86 5.66 -16.18 3.42
C SER A 86 5.22 -16.50 1.99
N LYS A 87 5.46 -17.76 1.59
CA LYS A 87 4.95 -18.32 0.34
C LYS A 87 3.43 -18.15 0.20
N ALA A 88 2.70 -18.33 1.30
CA ALA A 88 1.25 -18.14 1.36
C ALA A 88 0.84 -16.69 1.04
N SER A 89 1.58 -15.69 1.56
CA SER A 89 1.32 -14.28 1.26
C SER A 89 1.66 -13.94 -0.19
N HIS A 90 2.85 -14.30 -0.66
CA HIS A 90 3.30 -14.05 -2.04
C HIS A 90 2.44 -14.77 -3.09
N GLY A 91 1.95 -15.97 -2.82
CA GLY A 91 1.10 -16.73 -3.75
C GLY A 91 -0.20 -16.02 -4.14
N THR A 92 -0.76 -15.21 -3.25
CA THR A 92 -2.01 -14.45 -3.48
C THR A 92 -1.83 -13.15 -4.27
N GLN A 93 -0.58 -12.71 -4.46
CA GLN A 93 -0.23 -11.47 -5.16
C GLN A 93 -0.32 -11.62 -6.68
N THR A 94 -0.40 -10.48 -7.37
CA THR A 94 -0.32 -10.45 -8.84
C THR A 94 1.13 -10.57 -9.29
N VAL A 95 1.33 -10.99 -10.55
CA VAL A 95 2.68 -11.06 -11.14
C VAL A 95 3.36 -9.70 -11.08
N ASP A 96 2.66 -8.62 -11.42
CA ASP A 96 3.22 -7.26 -11.40
C ASP A 96 3.70 -6.82 -10.02
N SER A 97 2.99 -7.21 -8.97
CA SER A 97 3.42 -6.88 -7.61
C SER A 97 4.64 -7.68 -7.19
N LEU A 98 4.65 -8.99 -7.47
CA LEU A 98 5.82 -9.83 -7.22
C LEU A 98 7.04 -9.30 -7.99
N MET A 99 6.83 -8.83 -9.23
CA MET A 99 7.85 -8.17 -10.04
C MET A 99 8.35 -6.86 -9.42
N LYS A 100 7.46 -6.01 -8.90
CA LYS A 100 7.83 -4.77 -8.20
C LYS A 100 8.64 -5.05 -6.93
N GLU A 101 8.23 -6.05 -6.15
CA GLU A 101 8.94 -6.49 -4.95
C GLU A 101 10.31 -7.08 -5.31
N ALA A 102 10.38 -7.92 -6.35
CA ALA A 102 11.61 -8.51 -6.84
C ALA A 102 12.58 -7.44 -7.38
N ARG A 103 12.05 -6.38 -8.01
CA ARG A 103 12.83 -5.21 -8.41
C ARG A 103 13.40 -4.48 -7.21
N ALA A 104 12.60 -4.26 -6.16
CA ALA A 104 13.06 -3.61 -4.93
C ALA A 104 14.15 -4.43 -4.21
N LYS A 105 14.09 -5.76 -4.32
CA LYS A 105 15.13 -6.68 -3.82
C LYS A 105 16.29 -6.93 -4.79
N ASN A 106 16.36 -6.23 -5.92
CA ASN A 106 17.39 -6.39 -6.95
C ASN A 106 17.56 -7.83 -7.48
N ILE A 107 16.48 -8.61 -7.57
CA ILE A 107 16.55 -9.99 -8.05
C ILE A 107 16.89 -10.00 -9.55
N PRO A 108 18.00 -10.64 -9.97
CA PRO A 108 18.39 -10.75 -11.37
C PRO A 108 17.47 -11.73 -12.10
N GLY A 109 17.28 -11.52 -13.41
CA GLY A 109 16.42 -12.40 -14.22
C GLY A 109 14.92 -12.34 -13.92
N ARG A 110 14.47 -11.52 -12.95
CA ARG A 110 13.06 -11.36 -12.55
C ARG A 110 12.08 -11.20 -13.73
N SER A 111 12.47 -10.50 -14.79
CA SER A 111 11.62 -10.28 -15.97
C SER A 111 11.34 -11.53 -16.80
N LYS A 112 12.17 -12.56 -16.69
CA LYS A 112 11.97 -13.86 -17.36
C LYS A 112 11.25 -14.87 -16.47
N MET A 113 11.07 -14.56 -15.18
CA MET A 113 10.49 -15.48 -14.21
C MET A 113 8.97 -15.56 -14.32
N ARG A 114 8.44 -16.78 -14.27
CA ARG A 114 7.01 -17.05 -14.09
C ARG A 114 6.59 -16.71 -12.66
N LYS A 115 5.27 -16.63 -12.42
CA LYS A 115 4.71 -16.28 -11.11
C LYS A 115 5.29 -17.11 -9.96
N GLN A 116 5.37 -18.43 -10.12
CA GLN A 116 5.88 -19.32 -9.09
C GLN A 116 7.39 -19.10 -8.82
N GLU A 117 8.17 -18.90 -9.88
CA GLU A 117 9.60 -18.60 -9.79
C GLU A 117 9.85 -17.27 -9.06
N LEU A 118 9.02 -16.24 -9.32
CA LEU A 118 9.07 -14.98 -8.58
C LEU A 118 8.77 -15.16 -7.09
N VAL A 119 7.75 -15.96 -6.75
CA VAL A 119 7.41 -16.27 -5.35
C VAL A 119 8.59 -16.96 -4.66
N GLU A 120 9.22 -17.93 -5.32
CA GLU A 120 10.36 -18.64 -4.75
C GLU A 120 11.60 -17.77 -4.62
N ALA A 121 11.90 -16.95 -5.62
CA ALA A 121 13.01 -16.00 -5.59
C ALA A 121 12.84 -14.98 -4.47
N LEU A 122 11.63 -14.42 -4.28
CA LEU A 122 11.33 -13.47 -3.22
C LEU A 122 11.46 -14.07 -1.82
N ARG A 123 11.12 -15.36 -1.67
CA ARG A 123 11.31 -16.13 -0.44
C ARG A 123 12.79 -16.38 -0.15
N LYS A 124 13.58 -16.73 -1.17
CA LYS A 124 15.03 -16.95 -1.00
C LYS A 124 15.80 -15.66 -0.68
N ALA A 125 15.31 -14.51 -1.16
CA ALA A 125 15.90 -13.20 -0.94
C ALA A 125 15.34 -12.47 0.29
N GLY A 126 14.66 -13.14 1.21
CA GLY A 126 14.08 -12.54 2.42
C GLY A 126 14.48 -13.35 3.64
#